data_AF-A0A067D2K3-F1
#
_entry.id   AF-A0A067D2K3-F1
#
_cell.length_a   1.000
_cell.length_b   1.000
_cell.length_c   1.000
_cell.angle_alpha   90.00
_cell.angle_beta   90.00
_cell.angle_gamma   90.00
#
_symmetry.space_group_name_H-M   'P 1'
#
loop_
_entity.id
_entity.type
_entity.pdbx_description
1 polymer ?
#
loop_
_entity_poly.entity_id
_entity_poly.type
_entity_poly.pdbx_seq_one_letter_code
_entity_poly.pdbx_strand_id
1 'polypeptide(L)'
;MNAVVGAMMGSYDLQNAQRWRTEDMEHRKQEIQWREDDVKRQHAWRLEDIERERRLQKLENERRVTDARSEQLSAVSNLSALLGGFAMVANVEINLPEDVAWSVMFLYGTVSASVILCMLCCMLMCTLLLLAITRYASLDLENDLRLLDFDQLDVESPFYVWWLKRCEKDWQLAYGFFRIGIFLFLWTVALVGWVQFERTIYAGIGMSVISFLSFVFWQVRIESKWRYLLESPDGASVPPSYQPVSDEEARLRTRSLTELFERVFTTRNHTSNTNTGRTADVDDRRTTRYGALATPRPSHDAAASEARRRV
;
A
#
# COMPACT_ATOMS: atom_id res chain seq x y z
N MET A 1 49.28 68.11 47.94
CA MET A 1 49.31 66.84 47.18
C MET A 1 48.35 65.79 47.74
N ASN A 2 48.21 65.61 49.06
CA ASN A 2 47.29 64.62 49.66
C ASN A 2 45.79 64.78 49.31
N ALA A 3 45.28 66.02 49.17
CA ALA A 3 43.86 66.25 48.83
C ALA A 3 43.50 65.88 47.38
N VAL A 4 44.45 66.03 46.44
CA VAL A 4 44.25 65.66 45.02
C VAL A 4 44.25 64.15 44.86
N VAL A 5 45.13 63.45 45.59
CA VAL A 5 45.15 61.98 45.62
C VAL A 5 43.87 61.43 46.25
N GLY A 6 43.35 62.03 47.33
CA GLY A 6 42.08 61.64 47.93
C GLY A 6 40.86 61.85 47.02
N ALA A 7 40.80 62.97 46.30
CA ALA A 7 39.74 63.23 45.31
C ALA A 7 39.82 62.30 44.10
N MET A 8 41.03 61.99 43.63
CA MET A 8 41.27 61.05 42.54
C MET A 8 40.91 59.61 42.95
N MET A 9 41.28 59.21 44.16
CA MET A 9 40.96 57.89 44.72
C MET A 9 39.45 57.72 44.97
N GLY A 10 38.77 58.75 45.48
CA GLY A 10 37.30 58.75 45.59
C GLY A 10 36.58 58.72 44.24
N SER A 11 37.13 59.37 43.20
CA SER A 11 36.58 59.30 41.85
C SER A 11 36.74 57.91 41.22
N TYR A 12 37.86 57.23 41.53
CA TYR A 12 38.12 55.86 41.09
C TYR A 12 37.17 54.86 41.75
N ASP A 13 36.95 54.98 43.06
CA ASP A 13 36.01 54.11 43.79
C ASP A 13 34.56 54.31 43.31
N LEU A 14 34.17 55.56 43.00
CA LEU A 14 32.85 55.84 42.42
C LEU A 14 32.69 55.21 41.03
N GLN A 15 33.71 55.32 40.16
CA GLN A 15 33.70 54.70 38.84
C GLN A 15 33.65 53.18 38.92
N ASN A 16 34.41 52.56 39.82
CA ASN A 16 34.36 51.12 40.05
C ASN A 16 32.99 50.67 40.57
N ALA A 17 32.40 51.39 41.52
CA ALA A 17 31.06 51.06 42.03
C ALA A 17 29.97 51.20 40.95
N GLN A 18 30.08 52.18 40.07
CA GLN A 18 29.20 52.31 38.91
C GLN A 18 29.40 51.16 37.92
N ARG A 19 30.66 50.81 37.63
CA ARG A 19 31.03 49.72 36.73
C ARG A 19 30.52 48.36 37.23
N TRP A 20 30.67 48.06 38.52
CA TRP A 20 30.13 46.82 39.09
C TRP A 20 28.60 46.76 39.02
N ARG A 21 27.92 47.89 39.21
CA ARG A 21 26.46 47.94 39.08
C ARG A 21 26.02 47.73 37.63
N THR A 22 26.73 48.29 36.64
CA THR A 22 26.41 48.05 35.23
C THR A 22 26.69 46.60 34.84
N GLU A 23 27.83 46.04 35.28
CA GLU A 23 28.19 44.64 35.04
C GLU A 23 27.16 43.68 35.69
N ASP A 24 26.69 43.95 36.91
CA ASP A 24 25.63 43.15 37.56
C ASP A 24 24.29 43.25 36.82
N MET A 25 23.91 44.45 36.36
CA MET A 25 22.70 44.64 35.56
C MET A 25 22.78 43.94 34.20
N GLU A 26 23.95 43.91 33.56
CA GLU A 26 24.19 43.17 32.32
C GLU A 26 24.18 41.67 32.54
N HIS A 27 24.80 41.19 33.61
CA HIS A 27 24.79 39.78 33.99
C HIS A 27 23.35 39.28 34.19
N ARG A 28 22.52 40.03 34.94
CA ARG A 28 21.10 39.67 35.13
C ARG A 28 20.31 39.67 33.82
N LYS A 29 20.59 40.59 32.90
CA LYS A 29 19.95 40.60 31.57
C LYS A 29 20.34 39.36 30.77
N GLN A 30 21.60 38.94 30.82
CA GLN A 30 22.06 37.71 30.16
C GLN A 30 21.39 36.47 30.77
N GLU A 31 21.27 36.40 32.09
CA GLU A 31 20.55 35.29 32.74
C GLU A 31 19.07 35.22 32.33
N ILE A 32 18.39 36.38 32.27
CA ILE A 32 17.00 36.44 31.79
C ILE A 32 16.93 35.97 30.34
N GLN A 33 17.83 36.45 29.48
CA GLN A 33 17.90 36.04 28.08
C GLN A 33 18.13 34.53 27.94
N TRP A 34 19.06 33.95 28.71
CA TRP A 34 19.30 32.50 28.69
C TRP A 34 18.09 31.70 29.14
N ARG A 35 17.35 32.17 30.15
CA ARG A 35 16.11 31.51 30.58
C ARG A 35 15.03 31.59 29.49
N GLU A 36 14.87 32.74 28.85
CA GLU A 36 13.92 32.90 27.76
C GLU A 36 14.29 32.00 26.56
N ASP A 37 15.57 31.94 26.20
CA ASP A 37 16.07 31.11 25.10
C ASP A 37 15.99 29.62 25.43
N ASP A 38 16.16 29.23 26.69
CA ASP A 38 15.97 27.85 27.14
C ASP A 38 14.49 27.46 27.06
N VAL A 39 13.58 28.32 27.52
CA VAL A 39 12.12 28.09 27.41
C VAL A 39 11.68 28.00 25.94
N LYS A 40 12.18 28.88 25.06
CA LYS A 40 11.89 28.84 23.62
C LYS A 40 12.39 27.56 22.98
N ARG A 41 13.61 27.12 23.29
CA ARG A 41 14.18 25.86 22.78
C ARG A 41 13.40 24.65 23.25
N GLN A 42 13.07 24.58 24.55
CA GLN A 42 12.24 23.51 25.10
C GLN A 42 10.86 23.47 24.43
N HIS A 43 10.23 24.62 24.20
CA HIS A 43 8.96 24.69 23.50
C HIS A 43 9.06 24.22 22.05
N ALA A 44 10.10 24.66 21.32
CA ALA A 44 10.35 24.23 19.94
C ALA A 44 10.56 22.71 19.85
N TRP A 45 11.38 22.13 20.74
CA TRP A 45 11.59 20.68 20.79
C TRP A 45 10.31 19.91 21.07
N ARG A 46 9.47 20.38 22.00
CA ARG A 46 8.18 19.71 22.27
C ARG A 46 7.25 19.76 21.07
N LEU A 47 7.20 20.87 20.33
CA LEU A 47 6.38 20.97 19.13
C LEU A 47 6.86 19.98 18.05
N GLU A 48 8.17 19.91 17.82
CA GLU A 48 8.75 18.95 16.87
C GLU A 48 8.46 17.50 17.27
N ASP A 49 8.55 17.17 18.55
CA ASP A 49 8.27 15.81 19.03
C ASP A 49 6.78 15.47 18.87
N ILE A 50 5.86 16.39 19.22
CA ILE A 50 4.41 16.21 19.00
C ILE A 50 4.12 16.00 17.51
N GLU A 51 4.78 16.76 16.64
CA GLU A 51 4.62 16.65 15.20
C GLU A 51 5.10 15.29 14.66
N ARG A 52 6.23 14.79 15.14
CA ARG A 52 6.73 13.45 14.78
C ARG A 52 5.80 12.35 15.28
N GLU A 53 5.33 12.42 16.52
CA GLU A 53 4.43 11.42 17.11
C GLU A 53 3.11 11.34 16.33
N ARG A 54 2.51 12.49 15.98
CA ARG A 54 1.28 12.53 15.18
C ARG A 54 1.45 11.91 13.80
N ARG A 55 2.57 12.19 13.12
CA ARG A 55 2.89 11.56 11.82
C ARG A 55 3.01 10.05 11.93
N LEU A 56 3.68 9.55 12.97
CA LEU A 56 3.79 8.11 13.21
C LEU A 56 2.43 7.46 13.48
N GLN A 57 1.61 8.07 14.34
CA GLN A 57 0.26 7.57 14.63
C GLN A 57 -0.62 7.55 13.38
N LYS A 58 -0.55 8.61 12.55
CA LYS A 58 -1.28 8.66 11.28
C LYS A 58 -0.81 7.59 10.31
N LEU A 59 0.51 7.39 10.18
CA LEU A 59 1.08 6.33 9.33
C LEU A 59 0.63 4.94 9.79
N GLU A 60 0.61 4.67 11.09
CA GLU A 60 0.08 3.42 11.62
C GLU A 60 -1.41 3.24 11.32
N ASN A 61 -2.19 4.32 11.44
CA ASN A 61 -3.62 4.28 11.14
C ASN A 61 -3.89 3.96 9.66
N GLU A 62 -3.21 4.66 8.73
CA GLU A 62 -3.33 4.40 7.29
C GLU A 62 -2.86 2.98 6.93
N ARG A 63 -1.82 2.48 7.60
CA ARG A 63 -1.36 1.10 7.44
C ARG A 63 -2.42 0.09 7.88
N ARG A 64 -3.08 0.30 9.03
CA ARG A 64 -4.18 -0.58 9.49
C ARG A 64 -5.35 -0.60 8.51
N VAL A 65 -5.72 0.53 7.94
CA VAL A 65 -6.77 0.61 6.91
C VAL A 65 -6.35 -0.18 5.66
N THR A 66 -5.10 -0.01 5.24
CA THR A 66 -4.52 -0.73 4.11
C THR A 66 -4.51 -2.25 4.35
N ASP A 67 -4.08 -2.68 5.53
CA ASP A 67 -4.04 -4.09 5.93
C ASP A 67 -5.45 -4.69 5.99
N ALA A 68 -6.45 -3.97 6.52
CA ALA A 68 -7.83 -4.43 6.55
C ALA A 68 -8.41 -4.64 5.13
N ARG A 69 -8.08 -3.77 4.17
CA ARG A 69 -8.48 -3.94 2.76
C ARG A 69 -7.75 -5.10 2.09
N SER A 70 -6.47 -5.26 2.37
CA SER A 70 -5.66 -6.39 1.92
C SER A 70 -6.24 -7.73 2.40
N GLU A 71 -6.65 -7.80 3.67
CA GLU A 71 -7.30 -8.99 4.24
C GLU A 71 -8.64 -9.31 3.57
N GLN A 72 -9.47 -8.28 3.31
CA GLN A 72 -10.73 -8.45 2.58
C GLN A 72 -10.50 -9.01 1.17
N LEU A 73 -9.55 -8.46 0.42
CA LEU A 73 -9.22 -8.93 -0.93
C LEU A 73 -8.68 -10.37 -0.93
N SER A 74 -7.85 -10.70 0.05
CA SER A 74 -7.31 -12.05 0.24
C SER A 74 -8.44 -13.05 0.52
N ALA A 75 -9.37 -12.71 1.42
CA ALA A 75 -10.53 -13.55 1.72
C ALA A 75 -11.41 -13.80 0.49
N VAL A 76 -11.71 -12.74 -0.29
CA VAL A 76 -12.51 -12.86 -1.52
C VAL A 76 -11.80 -13.71 -2.57
N SER A 77 -10.49 -13.52 -2.76
CA SER A 77 -9.67 -14.32 -3.66
C SER A 77 -9.71 -15.81 -3.28
N ASN A 78 -9.51 -16.13 -2.00
CA ASN A 78 -9.58 -17.50 -1.49
C ASN A 78 -10.97 -18.14 -1.69
N LEU A 79 -12.05 -17.40 -1.43
CA LEU A 79 -13.41 -17.87 -1.67
C LEU A 79 -13.67 -18.13 -3.16
N SER A 80 -13.20 -17.26 -4.06
CA SER A 80 -13.33 -17.45 -5.50
C SER A 80 -12.57 -18.69 -6.00
N ALA A 81 -11.38 -18.94 -5.45
CA ALA A 81 -10.58 -20.12 -5.76
C ALA A 81 -11.25 -21.42 -5.30
N LEU A 82 -11.78 -21.45 -4.08
CA LEU A 82 -12.52 -22.62 -3.56
C LEU A 82 -13.76 -22.92 -4.40
N LEU A 83 -14.56 -21.90 -4.72
CA LEU A 83 -15.79 -22.08 -5.49
C LEU A 83 -15.50 -22.48 -6.95
N GLY A 84 -14.47 -21.88 -7.57
CA GLY A 84 -13.98 -22.32 -8.88
C GLY A 84 -13.47 -23.77 -8.88
N GLY A 85 -12.75 -24.17 -7.83
CA GLY A 85 -12.28 -25.55 -7.64
C GLY A 85 -13.44 -26.54 -7.47
N PHE A 86 -14.43 -26.22 -6.65
CA PHE A 86 -15.63 -27.07 -6.48
C PHE A 86 -16.43 -27.20 -7.78
N ALA A 87 -16.59 -26.12 -8.54
CA ALA A 87 -17.24 -26.16 -9.84
C ALA A 87 -16.49 -27.08 -10.82
N MET A 88 -15.15 -27.02 -10.83
CA MET A 88 -14.32 -27.91 -11.65
C MET A 88 -14.47 -29.38 -11.25
N VAL A 89 -14.40 -29.69 -9.95
CA VAL A 89 -14.54 -31.07 -9.44
C VAL A 89 -15.93 -31.62 -9.78
N ALA A 90 -16.98 -30.84 -9.54
CA ALA A 90 -18.35 -31.22 -9.89
C ALA A 90 -18.47 -31.54 -11.40
N ASN A 91 -17.83 -30.75 -12.26
CA ASN A 91 -17.86 -30.97 -13.70
C ASN A 91 -17.22 -32.30 -14.13
N VAL A 92 -16.14 -32.74 -13.47
CA VAL A 92 -15.44 -33.99 -13.83
C VAL A 92 -16.06 -35.23 -13.20
N GLU A 93 -16.79 -35.08 -12.09
CA GLU A 93 -17.45 -36.19 -11.40
C GLU A 93 -18.84 -36.54 -11.98
N ILE A 94 -19.43 -35.64 -12.77
CA ILE A 94 -20.73 -35.90 -13.42
C ILE A 94 -20.56 -36.93 -14.53
N ASN A 95 -21.22 -38.07 -14.34
CA ASN A 95 -21.36 -39.11 -15.36
C ASN A 95 -22.52 -38.73 -16.29
N LEU A 96 -22.22 -38.46 -17.56
CA LEU A 96 -23.23 -38.10 -18.55
C LEU A 96 -23.85 -39.35 -19.18
N PRO A 97 -25.19 -39.53 -19.14
CA PRO A 97 -25.86 -40.56 -19.91
C PRO A 97 -25.77 -40.28 -21.42
N GLU A 98 -25.74 -41.33 -22.25
CA GLU A 98 -25.58 -41.21 -23.71
C GLU A 98 -26.81 -40.62 -24.43
N ASP A 99 -27.99 -40.63 -23.79
CA ASP A 99 -29.28 -40.24 -24.41
C ASP A 99 -29.68 -38.76 -24.19
N VAL A 100 -28.78 -37.92 -23.64
CA VAL A 100 -29.12 -36.53 -23.31
C VAL A 100 -29.23 -35.64 -24.55
N ALA A 101 -30.23 -34.75 -24.55
CA ALA A 101 -30.39 -33.73 -25.59
C ALA A 101 -29.16 -32.82 -25.73
N TRP A 102 -28.65 -32.70 -26.96
CA TRP A 102 -27.47 -31.91 -27.32
C TRP A 102 -27.52 -30.45 -26.83
N SER A 103 -28.71 -29.84 -26.82
CA SER A 103 -28.90 -28.46 -26.38
C SER A 103 -28.62 -28.27 -24.89
N VAL A 104 -29.01 -29.22 -24.04
CA VAL A 104 -28.80 -29.17 -22.59
C VAL A 104 -27.32 -29.40 -22.27
N MET A 105 -26.68 -30.34 -22.96
CA MET A 105 -25.25 -30.61 -22.82
C MET A 105 -24.39 -29.40 -23.22
N PHE A 106 -24.74 -28.74 -24.32
CA PHE A 106 -24.06 -27.50 -24.75
C PHE A 106 -24.24 -26.36 -23.74
N LEU A 107 -25.46 -26.14 -23.25
CA LEU A 107 -25.73 -25.12 -22.24
C LEU A 107 -25.00 -25.40 -20.93
N TYR A 108 -25.00 -26.66 -20.48
CA TYR A 108 -24.27 -27.07 -19.28
C TYR A 108 -22.77 -26.81 -19.41
N GLY A 109 -22.15 -27.25 -20.51
CA GLY A 109 -20.71 -27.06 -20.72
C GLY A 109 -20.31 -25.59 -20.87
N THR A 110 -21.10 -24.78 -21.57
CA THR A 110 -20.83 -23.34 -21.74
C THR A 110 -20.98 -22.57 -20.44
N VAL A 111 -22.05 -22.82 -19.67
CA VAL A 111 -22.27 -22.17 -18.38
C VAL A 111 -21.19 -22.62 -17.39
N SER A 112 -20.85 -23.91 -17.30
CA SER A 112 -19.83 -24.38 -16.35
C SER A 112 -18.42 -23.87 -16.66
N ALA A 113 -18.05 -23.79 -17.94
CA ALA A 113 -16.81 -23.15 -18.35
C ALA A 113 -16.79 -21.65 -17.99
N SER A 114 -17.92 -20.96 -18.18
CA SER A 114 -18.05 -19.54 -17.84
C SER A 114 -17.93 -19.28 -16.34
N VAL A 115 -18.44 -20.18 -15.47
CA VAL A 115 -18.26 -20.09 -14.00
C VAL A 115 -16.77 -20.09 -13.64
N ILE A 116 -16.03 -21.08 -14.15
CA ILE A 116 -14.60 -21.25 -13.85
C ILE A 116 -13.82 -20.04 -14.35
N LEU A 117 -14.08 -19.58 -15.59
CA LEU A 117 -13.43 -18.40 -16.14
C LEU A 117 -13.70 -17.15 -15.31
N CYS A 118 -14.96 -16.93 -14.91
CA CYS A 118 -15.35 -15.76 -14.14
C CYS A 118 -14.71 -15.75 -12.74
N MET A 119 -14.66 -16.90 -12.06
CA MET A 119 -14.01 -17.06 -10.76
C MET A 119 -12.49 -16.89 -10.86
N LEU A 120 -11.85 -17.41 -11.91
CA LEU A 120 -10.43 -17.20 -12.17
C LEU A 120 -10.12 -15.73 -12.45
N CYS A 121 -10.93 -15.04 -13.26
CA CYS A 121 -10.78 -13.60 -13.51
C CYS A 121 -10.92 -12.80 -12.22
N CYS A 122 -11.90 -13.11 -11.37
CA CYS A 122 -12.03 -12.49 -10.05
C CYS A 122 -10.78 -12.69 -9.20
N MET A 123 -10.31 -13.93 -9.06
CA MET A 123 -9.10 -14.27 -8.30
C MET A 123 -7.87 -13.49 -8.81
N LEU A 124 -7.67 -13.46 -10.13
CA LEU A 124 -6.56 -12.73 -10.76
C LEU A 124 -6.66 -11.22 -10.52
N MET A 125 -7.84 -10.62 -10.62
CA MET A 125 -8.01 -9.20 -10.34
C MET A 125 -7.73 -8.90 -8.85
N CYS A 126 -8.21 -9.74 -7.93
CA CYS A 126 -7.93 -9.59 -6.50
C CYS A 126 -6.42 -9.73 -6.19
N THR A 127 -5.70 -10.65 -6.82
CA THR A 127 -4.25 -10.79 -6.61
C THR A 127 -3.47 -9.61 -7.19
N LEU A 128 -3.87 -9.07 -8.34
CA LEU A 128 -3.28 -7.86 -8.90
C LEU A 128 -3.54 -6.63 -8.00
N LEU A 129 -4.74 -6.48 -7.46
CA LEU A 129 -5.06 -5.44 -6.48
C LEU A 129 -4.24 -5.58 -5.20
N LEU A 130 -4.07 -6.80 -4.70
CA LEU A 130 -3.24 -7.08 -3.52
C LEU A 130 -1.77 -6.70 -3.75
N LEU A 131 -1.24 -6.99 -4.94
CA LEU A 131 0.12 -6.60 -5.33
C LEU A 131 0.26 -5.07 -5.45
N ALA A 132 -0.75 -4.40 -6.00
CA ALA A 132 -0.77 -2.93 -6.06
C ALA A 132 -0.79 -2.30 -4.67
N ILE A 133 -1.61 -2.82 -3.75
CA ILE A 133 -1.71 -2.33 -2.37
C ILE A 133 -0.40 -2.54 -1.60
N THR A 134 0.17 -3.74 -1.66
CA THR A 134 1.43 -4.06 -0.98
C THR A 134 2.60 -3.20 -1.46
N ARG A 135 2.64 -2.89 -2.76
CA ARG A 135 3.61 -1.94 -3.32
C ARG A 135 3.37 -0.51 -2.81
N TYR A 136 2.13 -0.04 -2.82
CA TYR A 136 1.79 1.30 -2.32
C TYR A 136 2.14 1.45 -0.84
N ALA A 137 1.78 0.46 -0.02
CA ALA A 137 2.06 0.43 1.40
C ALA A 137 3.57 0.43 1.73
N SER A 138 4.39 -0.15 0.87
CA SER A 138 5.85 -0.28 1.09
C SER A 138 6.68 0.87 0.54
N LEU A 139 6.27 1.52 -0.55
CA LEU A 139 7.08 2.51 -1.26
C LEU A 139 6.51 3.91 -1.26
N ASP A 140 5.18 4.04 -1.40
CA ASP A 140 4.57 5.34 -1.71
C ASP A 140 3.92 5.95 -0.45
N LEU A 141 3.37 5.14 0.46
CA LEU A 141 2.67 5.61 1.65
C LEU A 141 3.52 6.51 2.56
N GLU A 142 4.77 6.10 2.84
CA GLU A 142 5.66 6.90 3.70
C GLU A 142 6.10 8.20 3.00
N ASN A 143 6.30 8.16 1.68
CA ASN A 143 6.70 9.34 0.90
C ASN A 143 5.54 10.35 0.80
N ASP A 144 4.32 9.89 0.52
CA ASP A 144 3.12 10.73 0.46
C ASP A 144 2.86 11.40 1.83
N LEU A 145 3.04 10.66 2.93
CA LEU A 145 2.83 11.18 4.29
C LEU A 145 3.92 12.16 4.74
N ARG A 146 5.14 12.07 4.19
CA ARG A 146 6.21 13.05 4.42
C ARG A 146 5.99 14.36 3.68
N LEU A 147 5.32 14.32 2.52
CA LEU A 147 5.02 15.51 1.72
C LEU A 147 3.79 16.26 2.22
N LEU A 148 2.95 15.63 3.05
CA LEU A 148 1.73 16.22 3.56
C LEU A 148 2.02 17.24 4.67
N ASP A 149 1.39 18.41 4.56
CA ASP A 149 1.54 19.49 5.54
C ASP A 149 0.87 19.13 6.87
N PHE A 150 1.36 19.71 7.97
CA PHE A 150 0.92 19.35 9.33
C PHE A 150 -0.58 19.60 9.55
N ASP A 151 -1.13 20.66 8.94
CA ASP A 151 -2.55 21.03 9.05
C ASP A 151 -3.48 20.09 8.27
N GLN A 152 -2.95 19.38 7.27
CA GLN A 152 -3.70 18.44 6.43
C GLN A 152 -3.64 17.00 6.93
N LEU A 153 -2.75 16.71 7.89
CA LEU A 153 -2.48 15.37 8.40
C LEU A 153 -3.70 14.70 9.05
N ASP A 154 -4.58 15.49 9.68
CA ASP A 154 -5.78 14.97 10.37
C ASP A 154 -7.00 14.86 9.43
N VAL A 155 -7.00 15.61 8.31
CA VAL A 155 -8.16 15.72 7.41
C VAL A 155 -8.07 14.73 6.26
N GLU A 156 -6.88 14.53 5.69
CA GLU A 156 -6.71 13.78 4.44
C GLU A 156 -6.16 12.37 4.71
N SER A 157 -6.74 11.36 4.05
CA SER A 157 -6.25 9.97 4.08
C SER A 157 -5.67 9.61 2.70
N PRO A 158 -4.34 9.66 2.53
CA PRO A 158 -3.71 9.50 1.20
C PRO A 158 -4.01 8.14 0.57
N PHE A 159 -4.11 7.08 1.39
CA PHE A 159 -4.48 5.75 0.92
C PHE A 159 -5.88 5.73 0.27
N TYR A 160 -6.87 6.38 0.89
CA TYR A 160 -8.24 6.38 0.38
C TYR A 160 -8.33 7.11 -0.97
N VAL A 161 -7.66 8.25 -1.11
CA VAL A 161 -7.64 9.02 -2.36
C VAL A 161 -6.98 8.21 -3.48
N TRP A 162 -5.84 7.59 -3.17
CA TRP A 162 -5.15 6.70 -4.11
C TRP A 162 -6.03 5.51 -4.52
N TRP A 163 -6.68 4.86 -3.55
CA TRP A 163 -7.57 3.73 -3.76
C TRP A 163 -8.75 4.10 -4.67
N LEU A 164 -9.44 5.20 -4.36
CA LEU A 164 -10.60 5.68 -5.11
C LEU A 164 -10.24 5.95 -6.59
N LYS A 165 -9.07 6.54 -6.82
CA LYS A 165 -8.62 6.92 -8.17
C LYS A 165 -8.22 5.70 -9.00
N ARG A 166 -7.56 4.71 -8.39
CA ARG A 166 -6.87 3.64 -9.13
C ARG A 166 -7.49 2.26 -8.98
N CYS A 167 -7.91 1.90 -7.78
CA CYS A 167 -8.30 0.53 -7.44
C CYS A 167 -9.82 0.34 -7.40
N GLU A 168 -10.59 1.39 -7.11
CA GLU A 168 -12.04 1.26 -6.90
C GLU A 168 -12.77 0.67 -8.11
N LYS A 169 -12.44 1.12 -9.33
CA LYS A 169 -13.07 0.60 -10.56
C LYS A 169 -12.74 -0.88 -10.79
N ASP A 170 -11.47 -1.25 -10.63
CA ASP A 170 -11.00 -2.62 -10.82
C ASP A 170 -11.56 -3.55 -9.74
N TRP A 171 -11.71 -3.05 -8.51
CA TRP A 171 -12.37 -3.75 -7.40
C TRP A 171 -13.85 -4.00 -7.70
N GLN A 172 -14.59 -2.98 -8.13
CA GLN A 172 -16.00 -3.12 -8.51
C GLN A 172 -16.17 -4.12 -9.67
N LEU A 173 -15.25 -4.13 -10.63
CA LEU A 173 -15.23 -5.08 -11.72
C LEU A 173 -14.95 -6.51 -11.22
N ALA A 174 -13.95 -6.70 -10.35
CA ALA A 174 -13.65 -7.99 -9.73
C ALA A 174 -14.85 -8.53 -8.93
N TYR A 175 -15.48 -7.66 -8.14
CA TYR A 175 -16.70 -8.00 -7.41
C TYR A 175 -17.86 -8.34 -8.35
N GLY A 176 -17.99 -7.62 -9.47
CA GLY A 176 -18.94 -7.93 -10.54
C GLY A 176 -18.74 -9.33 -11.12
N PHE A 177 -17.51 -9.73 -11.39
CA PHE A 177 -17.20 -11.09 -11.82
C PHE A 177 -17.49 -12.12 -10.72
N PHE A 178 -17.09 -11.88 -9.48
CA PHE A 178 -17.43 -12.77 -8.37
C PHE A 178 -18.94 -13.04 -8.30
N ARG A 179 -19.73 -11.97 -8.45
CA ARG A 179 -21.18 -12.00 -8.44
C ARG A 179 -21.79 -12.80 -9.59
N ILE A 180 -21.33 -12.53 -10.80
CA ILE A 180 -21.74 -13.26 -12.01
C ILE A 180 -21.36 -14.74 -11.87
N GLY A 181 -20.18 -15.04 -11.34
CA GLY A 181 -19.73 -16.41 -11.09
C GLY A 181 -20.64 -17.17 -10.11
N ILE A 182 -21.08 -16.54 -9.01
CA ILE A 182 -22.03 -17.17 -8.06
C ILE A 182 -23.38 -17.44 -8.74
N PHE A 183 -23.87 -16.49 -9.55
CA PHE A 183 -25.11 -16.66 -10.29
C PHE A 183 -25.02 -17.84 -11.27
N LEU A 184 -23.96 -17.87 -12.06
CA LEU A 184 -23.71 -18.95 -13.01
C LEU A 184 -23.52 -20.28 -12.29
N PHE A 185 -22.92 -20.31 -11.09
CA PHE A 185 -22.79 -21.52 -10.29
C PHE A 185 -24.15 -22.09 -9.87
N LEU A 186 -25.05 -21.26 -9.34
CA LEU A 186 -26.42 -21.70 -9.02
C LEU A 186 -27.18 -22.17 -10.27
N TRP A 187 -26.94 -21.52 -11.41
CA TRP A 187 -27.48 -21.95 -12.70
C TRP A 187 -26.94 -23.31 -13.11
N THR A 188 -25.63 -23.57 -12.96
CA THR A 188 -25.05 -24.89 -13.25
C THR A 188 -25.68 -25.97 -12.38
N VAL A 189 -25.88 -25.74 -11.08
CA VAL A 189 -26.53 -26.71 -10.18
C VAL A 189 -27.96 -27.05 -10.66
N ALA A 190 -28.71 -26.06 -11.15
CA ALA A 190 -30.02 -26.31 -11.74
C ALA A 190 -29.91 -27.19 -13.00
N LEU A 191 -28.97 -26.89 -13.90
CA LEU A 191 -28.72 -27.69 -15.12
C LEU A 191 -28.26 -29.11 -14.82
N VAL A 192 -27.41 -29.32 -13.80
CA VAL A 192 -26.95 -30.64 -13.37
C VAL A 192 -28.14 -31.54 -12.99
N GLY A 193 -29.16 -30.98 -12.34
CA GLY A 193 -30.38 -31.73 -12.02
C GLY A 193 -31.13 -32.24 -13.25
N TRP A 194 -31.09 -31.50 -14.35
CA TRP A 194 -31.68 -31.95 -15.62
C TRP A 194 -30.82 -33.00 -16.32
N VAL A 195 -29.49 -32.86 -16.27
CA VAL A 195 -28.57 -33.83 -16.89
C VAL A 195 -28.59 -35.18 -16.15
N GLN A 196 -28.66 -35.16 -14.82
CA GLN A 196 -28.55 -36.39 -14.01
C GLN A 196 -29.88 -37.12 -13.79
N PHE A 197 -31.00 -36.40 -13.69
CA PHE A 197 -32.32 -36.97 -13.34
C PHE A 197 -33.32 -36.97 -14.49
N GLU A 198 -32.87 -37.24 -15.72
CA GLU A 198 -33.74 -37.26 -16.90
C GLU A 198 -34.98 -38.16 -16.71
N ARG A 199 -34.80 -39.30 -16.04
CA ARG A 199 -35.88 -40.27 -15.79
C ARG A 199 -36.90 -39.82 -14.73
N THR A 200 -36.53 -38.87 -13.86
CA THR A 200 -37.39 -38.33 -12.80
C THR A 200 -37.48 -36.82 -12.92
N ILE A 201 -38.37 -36.37 -13.79
CA ILE A 201 -38.67 -34.94 -14.05
C ILE A 201 -38.92 -34.17 -12.74
N TYR A 202 -39.56 -34.79 -11.75
CA TYR A 202 -39.82 -34.17 -10.45
C TYR A 202 -38.55 -33.76 -9.69
N ALA A 203 -37.45 -34.53 -9.80
CA ALA A 203 -36.18 -34.21 -9.15
C ALA A 203 -35.50 -33.00 -9.83
N GLY A 204 -35.53 -32.93 -11.16
CA GLY A 204 -35.00 -31.79 -11.91
C GLY A 204 -35.76 -30.49 -11.64
N ILE A 205 -37.10 -30.56 -11.56
CA ILE A 205 -37.94 -29.42 -11.15
C ILE A 205 -37.61 -29.00 -9.72
N GLY A 206 -37.52 -29.95 -8.78
CA GLY A 206 -37.17 -29.67 -7.39
C GLY A 206 -35.83 -28.94 -7.24
N MET A 207 -34.78 -29.43 -7.89
CA MET A 207 -33.46 -28.78 -7.89
C MET A 207 -33.51 -27.38 -8.50
N SER A 208 -34.24 -27.19 -9.61
CA SER A 208 -34.38 -25.88 -10.25
C SER A 208 -35.12 -24.88 -9.36
N VAL A 209 -36.19 -25.30 -8.67
CA VAL A 209 -36.94 -24.46 -7.73
C VAL A 209 -36.06 -24.09 -6.54
N ILE A 210 -35.32 -25.03 -5.96
CA ILE A 210 -34.42 -24.76 -4.83
C ILE A 210 -33.30 -23.79 -5.25
N SER A 211 -32.69 -23.99 -6.43
CA SER A 211 -31.67 -23.07 -6.96
C SER A 211 -32.24 -21.68 -7.23
N PHE A 212 -33.46 -21.58 -7.77
CA PHE A 212 -34.13 -20.30 -8.00
C PHE A 212 -34.47 -19.58 -6.68
N LEU A 213 -35.02 -20.29 -5.69
CA LEU A 213 -35.28 -19.73 -4.37
C LEU A 213 -33.99 -19.28 -3.68
N SER A 214 -32.91 -20.06 -3.82
CA SER A 214 -31.58 -19.69 -3.31
C SER A 214 -31.06 -18.43 -3.99
N PHE A 215 -31.26 -18.30 -5.31
CA PHE A 215 -30.91 -17.09 -6.05
C PHE A 215 -31.73 -15.87 -5.61
N VAL A 216 -33.06 -16.00 -5.50
CA VAL A 216 -33.94 -14.91 -5.05
C VAL A 216 -33.59 -14.51 -3.62
N PHE A 217 -33.36 -15.48 -2.73
CA PHE A 217 -32.93 -15.21 -1.36
C PHE A 217 -31.59 -14.46 -1.35
N TRP A 218 -30.63 -14.90 -2.16
CA TRP A 218 -29.33 -14.25 -2.31
C TRP A 218 -29.49 -12.81 -2.83
N GLN A 219 -30.26 -12.58 -3.89
CA GLN A 219 -30.56 -11.25 -4.44
C GLN A 219 -31.22 -10.34 -3.39
N VAL A 220 -32.27 -10.82 -2.73
CA VAL A 220 -33.07 -10.01 -1.81
C VAL A 220 -32.33 -9.73 -0.51
N ARG A 221 -31.54 -10.67 0.03
CA ARG A 221 -30.89 -10.51 1.34
C ARG A 221 -29.47 -10.02 1.28
N ILE A 222 -28.69 -10.47 0.30
CA ILE A 222 -27.27 -10.15 0.19
C ILE A 222 -27.13 -8.87 -0.64
N GLU A 223 -27.65 -8.80 -1.87
CA GLU A 223 -27.46 -7.57 -2.66
C GLU A 223 -28.10 -6.34 -2.00
N SER A 224 -29.34 -6.43 -1.50
CA SER A 224 -30.02 -5.26 -0.90
C SER A 224 -29.29 -4.69 0.31
N LYS A 225 -28.65 -5.54 1.12
CA LYS A 225 -27.91 -5.13 2.31
C LYS A 225 -26.53 -4.62 2.01
N TRP A 226 -25.88 -5.07 0.94
CA TRP A 226 -24.48 -4.69 0.69
C TRP A 226 -24.35 -3.63 -0.43
N ARG A 227 -25.44 -3.34 -1.15
CA ARG A 227 -25.46 -2.32 -2.21
C ARG A 227 -25.10 -0.92 -1.71
N TYR A 228 -25.51 -0.55 -0.49
CA TYR A 228 -25.16 0.75 0.09
C TYR A 228 -23.67 0.91 0.42
N LEU A 229 -22.92 -0.19 0.55
CA LEU A 229 -21.47 -0.16 0.80
C LEU A 229 -20.65 -0.05 -0.49
N LEU A 230 -21.29 -0.28 -1.65
CA LEU A 230 -20.72 -0.15 -2.99
C LEU A 230 -21.12 1.16 -3.66
N GLU A 231 -22.13 1.85 -3.12
CA GLU A 231 -22.49 3.19 -3.55
C GLU A 231 -21.41 4.14 -3.05
N SER A 232 -20.61 4.65 -3.99
CA SER A 232 -19.67 5.72 -3.72
C SER A 232 -20.42 6.86 -3.02
N PRO A 233 -19.83 7.53 -2.01
CA PRO A 233 -20.40 8.77 -1.53
C PRO A 233 -20.41 9.80 -2.67
N ASP A 234 -21.55 9.91 -3.35
CA ASP A 234 -21.86 10.92 -4.36
C ASP A 234 -21.83 12.30 -3.69
N GLY A 235 -20.63 12.85 -3.50
CA GLY A 235 -20.45 14.15 -2.85
C GLY A 235 -19.21 14.29 -1.98
N ALA A 236 -18.39 13.26 -1.79
CA ALA A 236 -17.04 13.46 -1.25
C ALA A 236 -16.18 14.15 -2.33
N SER A 237 -16.31 15.47 -2.44
CA SER A 237 -15.40 16.29 -3.21
C SER A 237 -13.98 15.93 -2.80
N VAL A 238 -13.21 15.34 -3.71
CA VAL A 238 -11.76 15.21 -3.55
C VAL A 238 -11.25 16.59 -3.14
N PRO A 239 -10.53 16.71 -2.02
CA PRO A 239 -10.01 18.00 -1.58
C PRO A 239 -9.28 18.70 -2.73
N PRO A 240 -9.42 20.03 -2.88
CA PRO A 240 -8.84 20.77 -4.00
C PRO A 240 -7.30 20.63 -4.10
N SER A 241 -6.62 20.21 -3.02
CA SER A 241 -5.20 19.82 -2.99
C SER A 241 -4.85 18.67 -3.96
N TYR A 242 -5.82 17.83 -4.31
CA TYR A 242 -5.67 16.69 -5.23
C TYR A 242 -6.39 16.86 -6.57
N GLN A 243 -6.81 18.09 -6.92
CA GLN A 243 -7.26 18.35 -8.28
C GLN A 243 -6.14 17.99 -9.29
N PRO A 244 -6.49 17.39 -10.43
CA PRO A 244 -5.58 16.58 -11.22
C PRO A 244 -4.40 17.38 -11.76
N VAL A 245 -3.18 16.96 -11.39
CA VAL A 245 -2.10 16.94 -12.36
C VAL A 245 -2.53 15.92 -13.44
N SER A 246 -2.84 16.49 -14.61
CA SER A 246 -3.41 15.96 -15.86
C SER A 246 -3.91 14.50 -15.90
N ASP A 247 -5.13 14.33 -16.42
CA ASP A 247 -5.69 13.04 -16.89
C ASP A 247 -4.77 12.26 -17.86
N GLU A 248 -3.74 12.92 -18.39
CA GLU A 248 -2.69 12.36 -19.22
C GLU A 248 -1.76 11.41 -18.45
N GLU A 249 -1.37 11.75 -17.20
CA GLU A 249 -0.58 10.86 -16.35
C GLU A 249 -1.37 9.62 -15.92
N ALA A 250 -2.67 9.77 -15.65
CA ALA A 250 -3.55 8.65 -15.32
C ALA A 250 -3.69 7.66 -16.48
N ARG A 251 -3.75 8.15 -17.73
CA ARG A 251 -3.77 7.32 -18.96
C ARG A 251 -2.41 6.66 -19.25
N LEU A 252 -1.31 7.33 -18.95
CA LEU A 252 0.04 6.77 -19.11
C LEU A 252 0.35 5.69 -18.06
N ARG A 253 -0.25 5.75 -16.86
CA ARG A 253 -0.02 4.78 -15.76
C ARG A 253 -0.90 3.54 -15.77
N THR A 254 -2.09 3.58 -16.37
CA THR A 254 -2.85 2.35 -16.65
C THR A 254 -2.14 1.50 -17.70
N ARG A 255 -1.53 2.14 -18.70
CA ARG A 255 -0.55 1.48 -19.59
C ARG A 255 0.61 0.85 -18.84
N SER A 256 1.10 1.47 -17.76
CA SER A 256 2.19 0.89 -16.96
C SER A 256 1.79 -0.37 -16.19
N LEU A 257 0.52 -0.57 -15.84
CA LEU A 257 0.07 -1.81 -15.20
C LEU A 257 -0.05 -2.95 -16.21
N THR A 258 -0.52 -2.68 -17.43
CA THR A 258 -0.49 -3.65 -18.52
C THR A 258 0.95 -3.97 -18.96
N GLU A 259 1.86 -3.00 -18.97
CA GLU A 259 3.28 -3.24 -19.23
C GLU A 259 3.99 -3.95 -18.06
N LEU A 260 3.59 -3.70 -16.81
CA LEU A 260 4.07 -4.46 -15.65
C LEU A 260 3.58 -5.91 -15.70
N PHE A 261 2.33 -6.12 -16.08
CA PHE A 261 1.78 -7.44 -16.36
C PHE A 261 2.58 -8.11 -17.48
N GLU A 262 2.80 -7.42 -18.59
CA GLU A 262 3.60 -7.92 -19.70
C GLU A 262 5.02 -8.26 -19.23
N ARG A 263 5.71 -7.40 -18.47
CA ARG A 263 7.03 -7.73 -17.90
C ARG A 263 6.99 -8.94 -16.96
N VAL A 264 6.06 -9.00 -15.99
CA VAL A 264 6.02 -10.10 -15.03
C VAL A 264 5.74 -11.45 -15.72
N PHE A 265 4.89 -11.46 -16.74
CA PHE A 265 4.54 -12.69 -17.47
C PHE A 265 5.47 -13.03 -18.65
N THR A 266 6.15 -12.05 -19.27
CA THR A 266 7.09 -12.29 -20.39
C THR A 266 8.54 -12.53 -19.95
N THR A 267 8.97 -12.08 -18.75
CA THR A 267 10.36 -12.24 -18.30
C THR A 267 10.73 -13.71 -18.01
N ARG A 268 9.79 -14.66 -18.07
CA ARG A 268 10.07 -16.09 -17.86
C ARG A 268 10.38 -16.88 -19.14
N ASN A 269 10.20 -16.32 -20.34
CA ASN A 269 10.37 -17.08 -21.59
C ASN A 269 11.66 -16.82 -22.39
N HIS A 270 12.56 -15.93 -21.95
CA HIS A 270 13.73 -15.55 -22.77
C HIS A 270 15.10 -16.15 -22.36
N THR A 271 15.17 -17.03 -21.36
CA THR A 271 16.44 -17.67 -20.92
C THR A 271 16.59 -19.14 -21.36
N SER A 272 16.00 -19.51 -22.50
CA SER A 272 16.12 -20.86 -23.06
C SER A 272 16.18 -20.84 -24.59
N ASN A 273 17.18 -20.16 -25.18
CA ASN A 273 17.76 -20.56 -26.47
C ASN A 273 18.87 -19.59 -26.91
N THR A 274 20.10 -19.86 -26.48
CA THR A 274 21.29 -19.49 -27.26
C THR A 274 22.34 -20.56 -27.01
N ASN A 275 22.28 -21.64 -27.79
CA ASN A 275 23.35 -22.62 -27.86
C ASN A 275 23.51 -23.09 -29.31
N THR A 276 24.23 -22.32 -30.12
CA THR A 276 24.83 -22.77 -31.39
C THR A 276 26.10 -21.97 -31.71
N GLY A 277 27.22 -22.55 -31.28
CA GLY A 277 28.61 -22.47 -31.74
C GLY A 277 29.16 -21.33 -32.61
N ARG A 278 30.28 -20.75 -32.17
CA ARG A 278 31.55 -20.72 -32.94
C ARG A 278 32.77 -20.33 -32.08
N THR A 279 33.70 -21.28 -31.99
CA THR A 279 35.19 -21.26 -31.91
C THR A 279 35.99 -19.98 -31.59
N ALA A 280 36.96 -20.16 -30.67
CA ALA A 280 38.31 -19.54 -30.52
C ALA A 280 38.39 -18.01 -30.29
N ASP A 281 39.23 -17.43 -29.43
CA ASP A 281 40.58 -17.79 -29.00
C ASP A 281 40.99 -16.95 -27.74
N VAL A 282 41.88 -17.52 -26.92
CA VAL A 282 43.00 -16.93 -26.12
C VAL A 282 42.79 -15.82 -25.03
N ASP A 283 43.35 -16.14 -23.85
CA ASP A 283 43.98 -15.33 -22.76
C ASP A 283 43.31 -14.07 -22.18
N ASP A 284 43.05 -14.09 -20.87
CA ASP A 284 43.94 -13.55 -19.82
C ASP A 284 43.14 -13.11 -18.56
N ARG A 285 43.67 -13.50 -17.39
CA ARG A 285 43.54 -12.83 -16.08
C ARG A 285 42.20 -12.22 -15.61
N ARG A 286 41.61 -12.83 -14.58
CA ARG A 286 41.59 -12.32 -13.17
C ARG A 286 40.59 -13.09 -12.31
N THR A 287 41.12 -13.94 -11.46
CA THR A 287 40.50 -14.32 -10.20
C THR A 287 40.41 -13.08 -9.30
N THR A 288 39.20 -12.55 -9.08
CA THR A 288 38.90 -11.75 -7.89
C THR A 288 37.80 -12.43 -7.10
N ARG A 289 38.23 -12.81 -5.90
CA ARG A 289 37.53 -13.56 -4.87
C ARG A 289 36.61 -12.59 -4.13
N TYR A 290 35.35 -13.00 -3.98
CA TYR A 290 34.37 -12.40 -3.08
C TYR A 290 34.88 -12.37 -1.63
N GLY A 291 34.56 -11.28 -0.93
CA GLY A 291 34.46 -11.25 0.54
C GLY A 291 35.61 -10.57 1.27
N ALA A 292 35.50 -9.27 1.53
CA ALA A 292 36.15 -8.63 2.66
C ALA A 292 35.32 -7.44 3.16
N LEU A 293 35.00 -7.51 4.47
CA LEU A 293 34.28 -6.52 5.25
C LEU A 293 34.88 -5.11 5.12
N ALA A 294 34.02 -4.12 4.88
CA ALA A 294 34.36 -2.71 5.03
C ALA A 294 34.45 -2.37 6.52
N THR A 295 35.63 -1.98 6.98
CA THR A 295 35.86 -1.28 8.25
C THR A 295 36.28 0.16 7.97
N PRO A 296 35.98 1.11 8.88
CA PRO A 296 36.12 2.54 8.61
C PRO A 296 37.58 2.99 8.68
N ARG A 297 37.93 3.91 7.78
CA ARG A 297 39.28 4.47 7.57
C ARG A 297 39.53 5.61 8.58
N PRO A 298 40.62 5.60 9.36
CA PRO A 298 40.99 6.75 10.20
C PRO A 298 41.66 7.84 9.37
N SER A 299 41.24 9.09 9.57
CA SER A 299 41.81 10.29 8.97
C SER A 299 43.17 10.61 9.60
N HIS A 300 44.19 10.64 8.74
CA HIS A 300 45.55 11.04 9.02
C HIS A 300 45.61 12.58 9.15
N ASP A 301 45.37 13.12 10.34
CA ASP A 301 45.69 14.54 10.67
C ASP A 301 46.06 14.76 12.16
N ALA A 302 46.26 13.70 12.95
CA ALA A 302 46.53 13.80 14.39
C ALA A 302 47.96 13.39 14.82
N ALA A 303 48.94 13.39 13.90
CA ALA A 303 50.31 12.94 14.20
C ALA A 303 51.38 14.05 14.24
N ALA A 304 50.97 15.33 14.34
CA ALA A 304 51.89 16.47 14.36
C ALA A 304 51.90 17.28 15.67
N SER A 305 51.16 16.88 16.73
CA SER A 305 51.03 17.69 17.95
C SER A 305 51.68 17.10 19.22
N GLU A 306 52.25 15.89 19.18
CA GLU A 306 52.75 15.22 20.40
C GLU A 306 54.28 15.21 20.59
N ALA A 307 55.03 15.87 19.71
CA ALA A 307 56.49 16.03 19.83
C ALA A 307 56.94 17.35 20.52
N ARG A 308 56.01 18.11 21.12
CA ARG A 308 56.30 19.42 21.77
C ARG A 308 56.02 19.47 23.28
N ARG A 309 55.94 18.32 23.94
CA ARG A 309 55.70 18.21 25.40
C ARG A 309 56.78 17.45 26.19
N ARG A 310 57.97 17.26 25.61
CA ARG A 310 59.14 16.76 26.35
C ARG A 310 60.40 17.53 25.96
N VAL A 311 60.46 18.79 26.38
CA VAL A 311 61.65 19.51 26.85
C VAL A 311 61.18 20.41 27.98
#